data_AF-R9KVH3-F1
#
_entry.id   AF-R9KVH3-F1
#
_cell.length_a   1.000
_cell.length_b   1.000
_cell.length_c   1.000
_cell.angle_alpha   90.00
_cell.angle_beta   90.00
_cell.angle_gamma   90.00
#
_symmetry.space_group_name_H-M   'P 1'
#
loop_
_entity.id
_entity.type
_entity.pdbx_description
1 polymer ?
#
loop_
_entity_poly.entity_id
_entity_poly.type
_entity_poly.pdbx_seq_one_letter_code
_entity_poly.pdbx_strand_id
1 'polypeptide(L)'
;MKQGITVQERLKDLRTERHLKLEELAAATKISKSALGSYENDELKEISHKNLVELAKFYGVSTDYLLCLTENRNHPGMELTELHLSDSMVELLKSGRINNRLLCEIATHEDFVTLMTDTEIYVDGVATAHFQNFNSLLEVLRGQVLSQYQPVEEDAALKALEAMQVQEEDYFCQVTHRTWDTILHAIREAHKDDTDSAPDGSNGMKLIRDAKKALAVPGSYLDVFTALMCTQLQIRYEKLSEQERTVLKNVMKKTPAYKDSPLSRMKRR
;
A
#
# COMPACT_ATOMS: atom_id res chain seq x y z
N MET A 1 -18.45 -52.65 -15.51
CA MET A 1 -17.12 -52.03 -15.72
C MET A 1 -16.90 -51.04 -14.57
N LYS A 2 -15.80 -51.13 -13.82
CA LYS A 2 -15.46 -50.09 -12.81
C LYS A 2 -15.23 -48.78 -13.57
N GLN A 3 -15.99 -47.73 -13.26
CA GLN A 3 -15.97 -46.45 -13.97
C GLN A 3 -14.96 -45.43 -13.41
N GLY A 4 -14.18 -45.79 -12.38
CA GLY A 4 -13.13 -44.97 -11.78
C GLY A 4 -12.42 -45.70 -10.64
N ILE A 5 -11.31 -45.14 -10.13
CA ILE A 5 -10.62 -45.66 -8.94
C ILE A 5 -11.35 -45.26 -7.67
N THR A 6 -11.38 -46.15 -6.68
CA THR A 6 -12.03 -45.85 -5.39
C THR A 6 -11.15 -44.92 -4.53
N VAL A 7 -11.73 -44.31 -3.50
CA VAL A 7 -10.97 -43.50 -2.52
C VAL A 7 -9.89 -44.35 -1.85
N GLN A 8 -10.20 -45.61 -1.55
CA GLN A 8 -9.29 -46.59 -0.96
C GLN A 8 -8.09 -46.86 -1.87
N GLU A 9 -8.36 -47.12 -3.16
CA GLU A 9 -7.35 -47.31 -4.19
C GLU A 9 -6.48 -46.03 -4.33
N ARG A 10 -7.09 -44.85 -4.40
CA ARG A 10 -6.39 -43.55 -4.46
C ARG A 10 -5.44 -43.33 -3.28
N LEU A 11 -5.91 -43.56 -2.05
CA LEU A 11 -5.09 -43.39 -0.84
C LEU A 11 -3.91 -44.35 -0.81
N LYS A 12 -4.14 -45.60 -1.22
CA LYS A 12 -3.11 -46.63 -1.31
C LYS A 12 -2.08 -46.28 -2.38
N ASP A 13 -2.53 -45.80 -3.55
CA ASP A 13 -1.66 -45.39 -4.65
C ASP A 13 -0.78 -44.20 -4.27
N LEU A 14 -1.32 -43.19 -3.59
CA LEU A 14 -0.55 -42.04 -3.10
C LEU A 14 0.53 -42.46 -2.08
N ARG A 15 0.24 -43.43 -1.23
CA ARG A 15 1.22 -43.97 -0.29
C ARG A 15 2.32 -44.75 -1.00
N THR A 16 1.96 -45.62 -1.94
CA THR A 16 2.91 -46.50 -2.64
C THR A 16 3.78 -45.74 -3.63
N GLU A 17 3.26 -44.70 -4.28
CA GLU A 17 4.01 -43.78 -5.13
C GLU A 17 5.16 -43.10 -4.37
N ARG A 18 4.94 -42.77 -3.10
CA ARG A 18 5.98 -42.20 -2.23
C ARG A 18 6.83 -43.27 -1.52
N HIS A 19 6.64 -44.55 -1.84
CA HIS A 19 7.34 -45.68 -1.23
C HIS A 19 7.21 -45.79 0.29
N LEU A 20 6.10 -45.30 0.86
CA LEU A 20 5.90 -45.25 2.31
C LEU A 20 5.23 -46.51 2.86
N LYS A 21 5.70 -46.95 4.03
CA LYS A 21 4.98 -47.92 4.86
C LYS A 21 3.87 -47.21 5.66
N LEU A 22 2.85 -47.97 6.09
CA LEU A 22 1.77 -47.43 6.94
C LEU A 22 2.29 -46.85 8.27
N GLU A 23 3.40 -47.38 8.79
CA GLU A 23 4.03 -46.86 10.02
C GLU A 23 4.67 -45.49 9.80
N GLU A 24 5.31 -45.29 8.65
CA GLU A 24 5.96 -44.03 8.28
C GLU A 24 4.90 -42.96 7.98
N LEU A 25 3.82 -43.33 7.28
CA LEU A 25 2.68 -42.45 7.06
C LEU A 25 1.99 -42.07 8.37
N ALA A 26 1.81 -43.04 9.29
CA ALA A 26 1.24 -42.79 10.61
C ALA A 26 2.08 -41.81 11.43
N ALA A 27 3.41 -41.97 11.41
CA ALA A 27 4.33 -41.06 12.09
C ALA A 27 4.27 -39.64 11.52
N ALA A 28 4.20 -39.50 10.18
CA ALA A 28 4.18 -38.20 9.52
C ALA A 28 2.85 -37.45 9.70
N THR A 29 1.72 -38.16 9.58
CA THR A 29 0.37 -37.57 9.63
C THR A 29 -0.24 -37.54 11.02
N LYS A 30 0.40 -38.19 12.01
CA LYS A 30 -0.15 -38.42 13.36
C LYS A 30 -1.50 -39.16 13.37
N ILE A 31 -1.84 -39.85 12.28
CA ILE A 31 -3.00 -40.74 12.17
C ILE A 31 -2.56 -42.14 12.58
N SER A 32 -3.38 -42.88 13.32
CA SER A 32 -3.00 -44.23 13.74
C SER A 32 -2.83 -45.17 12.55
N LYS A 33 -1.83 -46.06 12.62
CA LYS A 33 -1.59 -47.10 11.61
C LYS A 33 -2.85 -47.92 11.30
N SER A 34 -3.64 -48.24 12.34
CA SER A 34 -4.89 -48.98 12.17
C SER A 34 -5.93 -48.19 11.39
N ALA A 35 -6.08 -46.88 11.66
CA ALA A 35 -7.01 -46.03 10.92
C ALA A 35 -6.61 -45.91 9.45
N LEU A 36 -5.33 -45.67 9.15
CA LEU A 36 -4.82 -45.63 7.78
C LEU A 36 -5.03 -46.96 7.06
N GLY A 37 -4.78 -48.08 7.75
CA GLY A 37 -5.05 -49.42 7.21
C GLY A 37 -6.53 -49.65 6.91
N SER A 38 -7.44 -49.15 7.74
CA SER A 38 -8.88 -49.18 7.44
C SER A 38 -9.22 -48.28 6.26
N TYR A 39 -8.65 -47.08 6.16
CA TYR A 39 -8.94 -46.15 5.06
C TYR A 39 -8.52 -46.70 3.69
N GLU A 40 -7.47 -47.53 3.63
CA GLU A 40 -7.01 -48.14 2.36
C GLU A 40 -7.72 -49.44 1.99
N ASN A 41 -8.47 -50.07 2.91
CA ASN A 41 -9.00 -51.44 2.69
C ASN A 41 -10.49 -51.61 2.99
N ASP A 42 -11.11 -50.70 3.74
CA ASP A 42 -12.52 -50.78 4.12
C ASP A 42 -13.33 -49.71 3.37
N GLU A 43 -14.15 -50.17 2.43
CA GLU A 43 -14.99 -49.31 1.57
C GLU A 43 -16.05 -48.52 2.36
N LEU A 44 -16.45 -49.01 3.53
CA LEU A 44 -17.47 -48.39 4.37
C LEU A 44 -16.87 -47.49 5.46
N LYS A 45 -15.53 -47.41 5.55
CA LYS A 45 -14.89 -46.67 6.61
C LYS A 45 -14.96 -45.16 6.35
N GLU A 46 -15.59 -44.46 7.30
CA GLU A 46 -15.60 -43.00 7.30
C GLU A 46 -14.21 -42.43 7.65
N ILE A 47 -13.76 -41.47 6.82
CA ILE A 47 -12.57 -40.66 7.08
C ILE A 47 -13.04 -39.38 7.75
N SER A 48 -12.50 -39.06 8.93
CA SER A 48 -12.84 -37.80 9.59
C SER A 48 -12.34 -36.61 8.75
N HIS A 49 -13.07 -35.50 8.77
CA HIS A 49 -12.65 -34.28 8.06
C HIS A 49 -11.23 -33.85 8.45
N LYS A 50 -10.86 -33.99 9.74
CA LYS A 50 -9.50 -33.74 10.23
C LYS A 50 -8.45 -34.60 9.53
N ASN A 51 -8.68 -35.91 9.44
CA ASN A 51 -7.73 -36.83 8.82
C ASN A 51 -7.66 -36.64 7.31
N LEU A 52 -8.79 -36.32 6.67
CA LEU A 52 -8.85 -36.02 5.24
C LEU A 52 -8.01 -34.77 4.90
N VAL A 53 -8.14 -33.70 5.69
CA VAL A 53 -7.33 -32.48 5.53
C VAL A 53 -5.84 -32.77 5.76
N GLU A 54 -5.50 -33.54 6.79
CA GLU A 54 -4.11 -33.89 7.08
C GLU A 54 -3.47 -34.71 5.96
N LEU A 55 -4.20 -35.68 5.40
CA LEU A 55 -3.76 -36.47 4.25
C LEU A 55 -3.60 -35.59 3.00
N ALA A 56 -4.53 -34.67 2.76
CA ALA A 56 -4.47 -33.74 1.63
C ALA A 56 -3.21 -32.87 1.70
N LYS A 57 -2.93 -32.29 2.88
CA LYS A 57 -1.71 -31.51 3.16
C LYS A 57 -0.46 -32.35 3.00
N PHE A 58 -0.43 -33.55 3.58
CA PHE A 58 0.74 -34.44 3.49
C PHE A 58 1.07 -34.80 2.04
N TYR A 59 0.06 -35.14 1.23
CA TYR A 59 0.25 -35.51 -0.17
C TYR A 59 0.36 -34.32 -1.13
N GLY A 60 0.11 -33.09 -0.67
CA GLY A 60 0.14 -31.90 -1.51
C GLY A 60 -0.92 -31.92 -2.61
N VAL A 61 -2.12 -32.41 -2.29
CA VAL A 61 -3.24 -32.56 -3.22
C VAL A 61 -4.52 -31.97 -2.64
N SER A 62 -5.52 -31.71 -3.48
CA SER A 62 -6.84 -31.27 -3.00
C SER A 62 -7.64 -32.40 -2.32
N THR A 63 -8.57 -32.04 -1.43
CA THR A 63 -9.53 -33.00 -0.86
C THR A 63 -10.43 -33.59 -1.94
N ASP A 64 -10.78 -32.80 -2.96
CA ASP A 64 -11.56 -33.26 -4.11
C ASP A 64 -10.84 -34.37 -4.87
N TYR A 65 -9.52 -34.28 -4.99
CA TYR A 65 -8.69 -35.32 -5.59
C TYR A 65 -8.64 -36.59 -4.72
N LEU A 66 -8.49 -36.45 -3.40
CA LEU A 66 -8.52 -37.59 -2.48
C LEU A 66 -9.87 -38.33 -2.52
N LEU A 67 -10.96 -37.59 -2.66
CA LEU A 67 -12.32 -38.12 -2.73
C LEU A 67 -12.72 -38.59 -4.14
N CYS A 68 -11.80 -38.61 -5.10
CA CYS A 68 -12.03 -38.98 -6.49
C CYS A 68 -13.14 -38.15 -7.18
N LEU A 69 -13.34 -36.90 -6.75
CA LEU A 69 -14.23 -35.93 -7.42
C LEU A 69 -13.55 -35.29 -8.64
N THR A 70 -12.23 -35.38 -8.72
CA THR A 70 -11.40 -34.91 -9.83
C THR A 70 -10.19 -35.83 -10.04
N GLU A 71 -9.72 -35.96 -11.28
CA GLU A 71 -8.46 -36.63 -11.60
C GLU A 71 -7.25 -35.68 -11.55
N ASN A 72 -7.48 -34.39 -11.37
CA ASN A 72 -6.42 -33.40 -11.24
C ASN A 72 -5.92 -33.34 -9.78
N ARG A 73 -4.66 -33.73 -9.54
CA ARG A 73 -4.00 -33.68 -8.22
C ARG A 73 -4.16 -32.33 -7.53
N ASN A 74 -3.95 -31.29 -8.31
CA ASN A 74 -4.08 -29.91 -7.88
C ASN A 74 -5.28 -29.28 -8.56
N HIS A 75 -6.09 -28.56 -7.78
CA HIS A 75 -7.12 -27.70 -8.35
C HIS A 75 -6.42 -26.58 -9.16
N PRO A 76 -6.88 -26.25 -10.38
CA PRO A 76 -6.40 -25.06 -11.07
C PRO A 76 -6.52 -23.83 -10.16
N GLY A 77 -5.39 -23.20 -9.80
CA GLY A 77 -5.38 -22.04 -8.89
C GLY A 77 -4.99 -22.32 -7.43
N MET A 78 -4.43 -23.49 -7.11
CA MET A 78 -3.90 -23.79 -5.76
C MET A 78 -2.92 -22.71 -5.25
N GLU A 79 -2.08 -22.14 -6.12
CA GLU A 79 -1.17 -21.03 -5.78
C GLU A 79 -1.90 -19.77 -5.28
N LEU A 80 -3.11 -19.49 -5.78
CA LEU A 80 -3.94 -18.40 -5.28
C LEU A 80 -4.60 -18.74 -3.94
N THR A 81 -4.89 -20.02 -3.70
CA THR A 81 -5.45 -20.50 -2.42
C THR A 81 -4.46 -20.32 -1.27
N GLU A 82 -3.17 -20.54 -1.53
CA GLU A 82 -2.08 -20.34 -0.55
C GLU A 82 -1.94 -18.87 -0.11
N LEU A 83 -2.38 -17.92 -0.93
CA LEU A 83 -2.38 -16.48 -0.60
C LEU A 83 -3.56 -16.07 0.29
N HIS A 84 -4.48 -16.99 0.62
CA HIS A 84 -5.66 -16.73 1.44
C HIS A 84 -6.53 -15.55 0.94
N LEU A 85 -6.53 -15.30 -0.36
CA LEU A 85 -7.35 -14.25 -0.97
C LEU A 85 -8.81 -14.71 -1.04
N SER A 86 -9.73 -13.85 -0.59
CA SER A 86 -11.16 -14.06 -0.78
C SER A 86 -11.55 -13.93 -2.27
N ASP A 87 -12.69 -14.51 -2.65
CA ASP A 87 -13.23 -14.35 -4.02
C ASP A 87 -13.40 -12.88 -4.39
N SER A 88 -13.87 -12.05 -3.45
CA SER A 88 -14.01 -10.60 -3.64
C SER A 88 -12.67 -9.90 -3.91
N MET A 89 -11.58 -10.35 -3.29
CA MET A 89 -10.24 -9.79 -3.52
C MET A 89 -9.70 -10.22 -4.89
N VAL A 90 -9.92 -11.47 -5.29
CA VAL A 90 -9.55 -11.96 -6.62
C VAL A 90 -10.32 -11.20 -7.71
N GLU A 91 -11.61 -10.94 -7.53
CA GLU A 91 -12.40 -10.11 -8.44
C GLU A 91 -11.87 -8.67 -8.51
N LEU A 92 -11.54 -8.06 -7.37
CA LEU A 92 -10.96 -6.71 -7.32
C LEU A 92 -9.65 -6.63 -8.11
N LEU A 93 -8.72 -7.57 -7.87
CA LEU A 93 -7.43 -7.64 -8.58
C LEU A 93 -7.62 -7.82 -10.09
N LYS A 94 -8.62 -8.59 -10.53
CA LYS A 94 -8.93 -8.79 -11.96
C LYS A 94 -9.70 -7.64 -12.60
N SER A 95 -10.38 -6.82 -11.81
CA SER A 95 -11.32 -5.80 -12.31
C SER A 95 -10.66 -4.63 -13.05
N GLY A 96 -9.34 -4.44 -12.91
CA GLY A 96 -8.63 -3.27 -13.41
C GLY A 96 -8.99 -1.95 -12.70
N ARG A 97 -9.77 -2.02 -11.61
CA ARG A 97 -10.17 -0.84 -10.81
C ARG A 97 -9.06 -0.32 -9.89
N ILE A 98 -8.05 -1.13 -9.64
CA ILE A 98 -6.88 -0.79 -8.83
C ILE A 98 -5.61 -0.96 -9.65
N ASN A 99 -4.59 -0.15 -9.35
CA ASN A 99 -3.27 -0.29 -9.95
C ASN A 99 -2.51 -1.42 -9.24
N ASN A 100 -2.62 -2.64 -9.77
CA ASN A 100 -1.94 -3.81 -9.20
C ASN A 100 -0.42 -3.66 -9.15
N ARG A 101 0.18 -2.92 -10.09
CA ARG A 101 1.62 -2.66 -10.07
C ARG A 101 2.00 -1.82 -8.84
N LEU A 102 1.29 -0.73 -8.61
CA LEU A 102 1.50 0.11 -7.42
C LEU A 102 1.23 -0.67 -6.12
N LEU A 103 0.19 -1.51 -6.10
CA LEU A 103 -0.08 -2.39 -4.96
C LEU A 103 1.12 -3.32 -4.68
N CYS A 104 1.72 -3.90 -5.73
CA CYS A 104 2.92 -4.73 -5.58
C CYS A 104 4.12 -3.92 -5.09
N GLU A 105 4.33 -2.70 -5.58
CA GLU A 105 5.41 -1.80 -5.12
C GLU A 105 5.26 -1.46 -3.62
N ILE A 106 4.03 -1.21 -3.17
CA ILE A 106 3.71 -1.01 -1.75
C ILE A 106 3.97 -2.29 -0.94
N ALA A 107 3.44 -3.42 -1.39
CA ALA A 107 3.51 -4.69 -0.65
C ALA A 107 4.92 -5.29 -0.59
N THR A 108 5.83 -4.86 -1.47
CA THR A 108 7.22 -5.33 -1.53
C THR A 108 8.23 -4.36 -0.92
N HIS A 109 7.76 -3.22 -0.38
CA HIS A 109 8.60 -2.29 0.37
C HIS A 109 9.11 -2.94 1.68
N GLU A 110 10.34 -2.62 2.09
CA GLU A 110 10.97 -3.22 3.28
C GLU A 110 10.17 -3.00 4.57
N ASP A 111 9.61 -1.80 4.74
CA ASP A 111 8.78 -1.44 5.90
C ASP A 111 7.33 -1.98 5.84
N PHE A 112 6.89 -2.61 4.74
CA PHE A 112 5.50 -3.07 4.61
C PHE A 112 5.14 -4.14 5.66
N VAL A 113 6.07 -5.04 5.97
CA VAL A 113 5.89 -6.06 7.01
C VAL A 113 5.67 -5.43 8.39
N THR A 114 6.42 -4.37 8.69
CA THR A 114 6.25 -3.60 9.93
C THR A 114 4.88 -2.93 9.98
N LEU A 115 4.46 -2.25 8.90
CA LEU A 115 3.12 -1.66 8.80
C LEU A 115 2.01 -2.69 9.05
N MET A 116 2.12 -3.87 8.43
CA MET A 116 1.13 -4.94 8.61
C MET A 116 1.12 -5.48 10.03
N THR A 117 2.29 -5.61 10.66
CA THR A 117 2.41 -6.07 12.05
C THR A 117 1.77 -5.08 13.01
N ASP A 118 2.05 -3.78 12.88
CA ASP A 118 1.45 -2.74 13.72
C ASP A 118 -0.07 -2.65 13.51
N THR A 119 -0.53 -2.85 12.27
CA THR A 119 -1.95 -2.90 11.93
C THR A 119 -2.64 -4.11 12.58
N GLU A 120 -2.00 -5.29 12.53
CA GLU A 120 -2.52 -6.51 13.17
C GLU A 120 -2.64 -6.34 14.69
N ILE A 121 -1.61 -5.80 15.35
CA ILE A 121 -1.62 -5.53 16.80
C ILE A 121 -2.81 -4.63 17.18
N TYR A 122 -3.08 -3.59 16.40
CA TYR A 122 -4.20 -2.68 16.64
C TYR A 122 -5.55 -3.35 16.38
N VAL A 123 -5.71 -4.00 15.23
CA VAL A 123 -6.99 -4.63 14.82
C VAL A 123 -7.39 -5.75 15.77
N ASP A 124 -6.42 -6.56 16.21
CA ASP A 124 -6.65 -7.67 17.13
C ASP A 124 -6.77 -7.20 18.59
N GLY A 125 -6.53 -5.92 18.87
CA GLY A 125 -6.62 -5.34 20.22
C GLY A 125 -5.62 -5.96 21.20
N VAL A 126 -4.46 -6.43 20.70
CA VAL A 126 -3.46 -7.15 21.51
C VAL A 126 -2.95 -6.28 22.66
N ALA A 127 -2.87 -4.96 22.44
CA ALA A 127 -2.37 -4.00 23.41
C ALA A 127 -3.47 -3.27 24.21
N THR A 128 -4.75 -3.44 23.88
CA THR A 128 -5.86 -2.64 24.43
C THR A 128 -5.90 -2.66 25.95
N ALA A 129 -5.79 -3.85 26.55
CA ALA A 129 -5.80 -4.00 28.00
C ALA A 129 -4.62 -3.27 28.68
N HIS A 130 -3.46 -3.18 28.01
CA HIS A 130 -2.31 -2.47 28.54
C HIS A 130 -2.52 -0.96 28.54
N PHE A 131 -3.01 -0.37 27.44
CA PHE A 131 -3.34 1.06 27.38
C PHE A 131 -4.36 1.45 28.47
N GLN A 132 -5.44 0.67 28.61
CA GLN A 132 -6.46 0.90 29.62
C GLN A 132 -5.90 0.84 31.04
N ASN A 133 -5.07 -0.17 31.34
CA ASN A 133 -4.46 -0.33 32.66
C ASN A 133 -3.50 0.81 32.98
N PHE A 134 -2.66 1.23 32.03
CA PHE A 134 -1.74 2.36 32.24
C PHE A 134 -2.48 3.67 32.47
N ASN A 135 -3.47 3.98 31.63
CA ASN A 135 -4.27 5.20 31.80
C ASN A 135 -5.06 5.20 33.11
N SER A 136 -5.63 4.05 33.50
CA SER A 136 -6.33 3.91 34.78
C SER A 136 -5.39 4.12 35.97
N LEU A 137 -4.16 3.61 35.91
CA LEU A 137 -3.15 3.84 36.94
C LEU A 137 -2.78 5.33 37.04
N LEU A 138 -2.62 6.01 35.91
CA LEU A 138 -2.33 7.45 35.88
C LEU A 138 -3.47 8.26 36.52
N GLU A 139 -4.73 7.90 36.28
CA GLU A 139 -5.88 8.53 36.94
C GLU A 139 -5.92 8.27 38.44
N VAL A 140 -5.58 7.05 38.90
CA VAL A 140 -5.46 6.75 40.33
C VAL A 140 -4.39 7.63 40.99
N LEU A 141 -3.21 7.74 40.37
CA LEU A 141 -2.12 8.59 40.88
C LEU A 141 -2.53 10.07 40.89
N ARG A 142 -3.23 10.54 39.86
CA ARG A 142 -3.76 11.91 39.77
C ARG A 142 -4.76 12.19 40.89
N GLY A 143 -5.68 11.25 41.16
CA GLY A 143 -6.61 11.34 42.29
C GLY A 143 -5.92 11.35 43.65
N GLN A 144 -4.83 10.59 43.82
CA GLN A 144 -4.05 10.61 45.06
C GLN A 144 -3.42 11.98 45.31
N VAL A 145 -2.81 12.60 44.29
CA VAL A 145 -2.23 13.95 44.40
C VAL A 145 -3.31 14.98 44.77
N LEU A 146 -4.47 14.93 44.11
CA LEU A 146 -5.59 15.83 44.38
C LEU A 146 -6.18 15.66 45.79
N SER A 147 -6.14 14.44 46.35
CA SER A 147 -6.68 14.18 47.70
C SER A 147 -5.72 14.54 48.83
N GLN A 148 -4.40 14.40 48.61
CA GLN A 148 -3.38 14.64 49.62
C GLN A 148 -2.93 16.10 49.69
N TYR A 149 -3.10 16.86 48.61
CA TYR A 149 -2.65 18.23 48.49
C TYR A 149 -3.81 19.13 48.04
N GLN A 150 -3.77 20.43 48.34
CA GLN A 150 -4.62 21.45 47.68
C GLN A 150 -3.81 22.11 46.56
N PRO A 151 -3.71 21.48 45.38
CA PRO A 151 -2.94 22.03 44.28
C PRO A 151 -3.56 23.33 43.77
N VAL A 152 -2.71 24.26 43.35
CA VAL A 152 -3.12 25.48 42.66
C VAL A 152 -3.73 25.12 41.30
N GLU A 153 -4.62 25.94 40.74
CA GLU A 153 -5.33 25.70 39.46
C GLU A 153 -4.43 25.26 38.28
N GLU A 154 -3.11 25.48 38.34
CA GLU A 154 -2.14 25.06 37.32
C GLU A 154 -0.94 24.27 37.88
N ASP A 155 -1.20 23.17 38.59
CA ASP A 155 -0.12 22.28 39.03
C ASP A 155 0.52 21.52 37.85
N ALA A 156 1.82 21.75 37.63
CA ALA A 156 2.58 21.15 36.55
C ALA A 156 2.68 19.61 36.66
N ALA A 157 2.67 19.04 37.88
CA ALA A 157 2.71 17.60 38.09
C ALA A 157 1.38 16.95 37.69
N LEU A 158 0.24 17.60 37.98
CA LEU A 158 -1.06 17.12 37.51
C LEU A 158 -1.19 17.16 35.99
N LYS A 159 -0.74 18.27 35.36
CA LYS A 159 -0.69 18.36 33.88
C LYS A 159 0.23 17.29 33.28
N ALA A 160 1.34 16.95 33.94
CA ALA A 160 2.24 15.91 33.48
C ALA A 160 1.61 14.50 33.54
N LEU A 161 0.85 14.19 34.59
CA LEU A 161 0.13 12.90 34.71
C LEU A 161 -0.94 12.74 33.61
N GLU A 162 -1.64 13.81 33.29
CA GLU A 162 -2.62 13.83 32.20
C GLU A 162 -1.94 13.67 30.83
N ALA A 163 -0.84 14.38 30.59
CA ALA A 163 -0.08 14.29 29.33
C ALA A 163 0.61 12.93 29.11
N MET A 164 0.81 12.13 30.16
CA MET A 164 1.33 10.76 30.03
C MET A 164 0.27 9.75 29.61
N GLN A 165 -1.02 10.11 29.65
CA GLN A 165 -2.07 9.23 29.15
C GLN A 165 -1.98 9.15 27.64
N VAL A 166 -2.01 7.93 27.12
CA VAL A 166 -1.93 7.67 25.69
C VAL A 166 -3.19 6.94 25.28
N GLN A 167 -3.96 7.51 24.36
CA GLN A 167 -5.08 6.80 23.74
C GLN A 167 -4.52 5.82 22.72
N GLU A 168 -5.04 4.59 22.74
CA GLU A 168 -4.61 3.52 21.85
C GLU A 168 -4.78 3.92 20.39
N GLU A 169 -5.91 4.53 20.06
CA GLU A 169 -6.23 4.99 18.71
C GLU A 169 -5.25 6.05 18.22
N ASP A 170 -4.87 7.00 19.07
CA ASP A 170 -3.91 8.06 18.72
C ASP A 170 -2.50 7.49 18.51
N TYR A 171 -2.11 6.55 19.37
CA TYR A 171 -0.81 5.87 19.26
C TYR A 171 -0.70 5.10 17.95
N PHE A 172 -1.63 4.19 17.68
CA PHE A 172 -1.58 3.37 16.48
C PHE A 172 -1.84 4.17 15.20
N CYS A 173 -2.65 5.23 15.26
CA CYS A 173 -2.77 6.19 14.16
C CYS A 173 -1.40 6.77 13.79
N GLN A 174 -0.65 7.28 14.78
CA GLN A 174 0.68 7.86 14.51
C GLN A 174 1.70 6.83 14.02
N VAL A 175 1.74 5.65 14.66
CA VAL A 175 2.70 4.59 14.30
C VAL A 175 2.46 4.10 12.87
N THR A 176 1.22 3.74 12.55
CA THR A 176 0.88 3.24 11.21
C THR A 176 1.02 4.32 10.14
N HIS A 177 0.57 5.57 10.40
CA HIS A 177 0.73 6.67 9.45
C HIS A 177 2.19 6.97 9.14
N ARG A 178 3.06 6.95 10.15
CA ARG A 178 4.48 7.24 9.95
C ARG A 178 5.14 6.23 9.01
N THR A 179 4.85 4.94 9.20
CA THR A 179 5.36 3.87 8.34
C THR A 179 4.75 3.96 6.95
N TRP A 180 3.45 4.24 6.86
CA TRP A 180 2.75 4.44 5.58
C TRP A 180 3.31 5.61 4.78
N ASP A 181 3.51 6.77 5.40
CA ASP A 181 4.09 7.96 4.76
C ASP A 181 5.51 7.68 4.25
N THR A 182 6.29 6.89 5.01
CA THR A 182 7.65 6.48 4.60
C THR A 182 7.60 5.66 3.31
N ILE A 183 6.74 4.64 3.25
CA ILE A 183 6.55 3.81 2.05
C ILE A 183 6.12 4.67 0.85
N LEU A 184 5.11 5.53 1.03
CA LEU A 184 4.59 6.38 -0.04
C LEU A 184 5.65 7.36 -0.55
N HIS A 185 6.44 7.96 0.34
CA HIS A 185 7.52 8.86 -0.04
C HIS A 185 8.63 8.14 -0.81
N ALA A 186 9.02 6.94 -0.37
CA ALA A 186 10.04 6.14 -1.05
C ALA A 186 9.61 5.78 -2.48
N ILE A 187 8.38 5.28 -2.64
CA ILE A 187 7.82 4.96 -3.96
C ILE A 187 7.73 6.22 -4.81
N ARG A 188 7.21 7.34 -4.27
CA ARG A 188 7.13 8.60 -5.03
C ARG A 188 8.49 9.07 -5.54
N GLU A 189 9.52 9.02 -4.71
CA GLU A 189 10.87 9.42 -5.12
C GLU A 189 11.44 8.46 -6.18
N ALA A 190 11.17 7.15 -6.08
CA ALA A 190 11.58 6.18 -7.10
C ALA A 190 10.93 6.45 -8.48
N HIS A 191 9.72 7.00 -8.48
CA HIS A 191 8.95 7.33 -9.70
C HIS A 191 9.18 8.75 -10.22
N LYS A 192 10.02 9.55 -9.57
CA LYS A 192 10.15 11.01 -9.84
C LYS A 192 10.53 11.35 -11.28
N ASP A 193 11.30 10.49 -11.93
CA ASP A 193 11.78 10.66 -13.30
C ASP A 193 10.93 9.90 -14.35
N ASP A 194 9.85 9.24 -13.93
CA ASP A 194 8.96 8.51 -14.86
C ASP A 194 8.30 9.48 -15.85
N THR A 195 8.09 9.02 -17.10
CA THR A 195 7.50 9.82 -18.17
C THR A 195 6.08 10.32 -17.86
N ASP A 196 5.37 9.62 -16.99
CA ASP A 196 4.01 9.95 -16.54
C ASP A 196 4.00 10.78 -15.25
N SER A 197 5.17 11.01 -14.63
CA SER A 197 5.29 11.86 -13.45
C SER A 197 5.22 13.34 -13.82
N ALA A 198 4.36 14.08 -13.12
CA ALA A 198 4.25 15.52 -13.31
C ALA A 198 5.60 16.18 -12.99
N PRO A 199 6.12 17.08 -13.84
CA PRO A 199 7.41 17.71 -13.59
C PRO A 199 7.39 18.46 -12.24
N ASP A 200 8.39 18.18 -11.39
CA ASP A 200 8.56 18.79 -10.07
C ASP A 200 8.59 20.33 -10.09
N GLY A 201 8.89 20.91 -11.25
CA GLY A 201 8.81 22.34 -11.47
C GLY A 201 7.36 22.77 -11.70
N SER A 202 6.75 23.40 -10.70
CA SER A 202 5.59 24.27 -10.93
C SER A 202 5.91 25.21 -12.09
N ASN A 203 5.25 24.99 -13.24
CA ASN A 203 5.32 25.90 -14.38
C ASN A 203 5.05 27.35 -13.94
N GLY A 204 4.26 27.55 -12.87
CA GLY A 204 4.02 28.84 -12.23
C GLY A 204 5.26 29.52 -11.64
N MET A 205 6.14 28.80 -10.92
CA MET A 205 7.38 29.41 -10.37
C MET A 205 8.37 29.79 -11.46
N LYS A 206 8.45 28.98 -12.53
CA LYS A 206 9.22 29.33 -13.73
C LYS A 206 8.62 30.56 -14.41
N LEU A 207 7.30 30.61 -14.57
CA LEU A 207 6.58 31.76 -15.14
C LEU A 207 6.80 33.06 -14.34
N ILE A 208 6.76 32.98 -13.01
CA ILE A 208 7.01 34.13 -12.12
C ILE A 208 8.45 34.62 -12.25
N ARG A 209 9.42 33.70 -12.31
CA ARG A 209 10.84 34.04 -12.52
C ARG A 209 11.04 34.70 -13.89
N ASP A 210 10.44 34.15 -14.93
CA ASP A 210 10.54 34.66 -16.29
C ASP A 210 9.84 36.03 -16.41
N ALA A 211 8.70 36.23 -15.74
CA ALA A 211 8.02 37.52 -15.64
C ALA A 211 8.86 38.56 -14.89
N LYS A 212 9.54 38.19 -13.79
CA LYS A 212 10.46 39.08 -13.08
C LYS A 212 11.66 39.49 -13.95
N LYS A 213 12.24 38.54 -14.70
CA LYS A 213 13.33 38.84 -15.66
C LYS A 213 12.84 39.76 -16.78
N ALA A 214 11.67 39.49 -17.35
CA ALA A 214 11.07 40.33 -18.38
C ALA A 214 10.79 41.76 -17.88
N LEU A 215 10.40 41.92 -16.61
CA LEU A 215 10.23 43.23 -15.98
C LEU A 215 11.54 44.01 -15.86
N ALA A 216 12.70 43.37 -15.84
CA ALA A 216 13.99 44.06 -15.83
C ALA A 216 14.40 44.61 -17.21
N VAL A 217 13.72 44.21 -18.29
CA VAL A 217 14.01 44.70 -19.65
C VAL A 217 13.69 46.20 -19.74
N PRO A 218 14.63 47.04 -20.21
CA PRO A 218 14.40 48.48 -20.37
C PRO A 218 13.42 48.75 -21.52
N GLY A 219 12.64 49.82 -21.40
CA GLY A 219 11.66 50.23 -22.42
C GLY A 219 10.22 50.08 -21.95
N SER A 220 9.31 49.92 -22.90
CA SER A 220 7.86 49.91 -22.68
C SER A 220 7.34 48.58 -22.15
N TYR A 221 6.08 48.53 -21.68
CA TYR A 221 5.44 47.24 -21.34
C TYR A 221 5.25 46.31 -22.55
N LEU A 222 5.32 46.84 -23.79
CA LEU A 222 5.40 46.00 -24.99
C LEU A 222 6.76 45.29 -25.09
N ASP A 223 7.84 45.92 -24.63
CA ASP A 223 9.18 45.29 -24.56
C ASP A 223 9.21 44.17 -23.51
N VAL A 224 8.61 44.42 -22.34
CA VAL A 224 8.43 43.40 -21.28
C VAL A 224 7.64 42.21 -21.80
N PHE A 225 6.48 42.47 -22.42
CA PHE A 225 5.63 41.42 -22.98
C PHE A 225 6.37 40.61 -24.06
N THR A 226 7.09 41.30 -24.96
CA THR A 226 7.85 40.65 -26.03
C THR A 226 8.97 39.78 -25.47
N ALA A 227 9.70 40.23 -24.44
CA ALA A 227 10.74 39.44 -23.80
C ALA A 227 10.19 38.21 -23.05
N LEU A 228 9.03 38.35 -22.39
CA LEU A 228 8.34 37.23 -21.73
C LEU A 228 7.93 36.17 -22.76
N MET A 229 7.31 36.59 -23.87
CA MET A 229 6.90 35.69 -24.95
C MET A 229 8.10 35.00 -25.62
N CYS A 230 9.21 35.72 -25.82
CA CYS A 230 10.44 35.12 -26.32
C CYS A 230 10.94 34.03 -25.38
N THR A 231 10.91 34.28 -24.07
CA THR A 231 11.36 33.30 -23.06
C THR A 231 10.49 32.04 -23.07
N GLN A 232 9.16 32.19 -23.20
CA GLN A 232 8.22 31.07 -23.33
C GLN A 232 8.46 30.26 -24.62
N LEU A 233 8.81 30.94 -25.71
CA LEU A 233 9.14 30.33 -27.00
C LEU A 233 10.60 29.86 -27.11
N GLN A 234 11.36 29.89 -26.01
CA GLN A 234 12.79 29.55 -25.95
C GLN A 234 13.69 30.38 -26.89
N ILE A 235 13.24 31.57 -27.27
CA ILE A 235 13.97 32.56 -28.07
C ILE A 235 14.82 33.43 -27.13
N ARG A 236 16.13 33.51 -27.38
CA ARG A 236 17.05 34.36 -26.62
C ARG A 236 16.91 35.82 -27.05
N TYR A 237 16.03 36.57 -26.38
CA TYR A 237 15.72 37.99 -26.69
C TYR A 237 16.97 38.88 -26.78
N GLU A 238 17.97 38.65 -25.92
CA GLU A 238 19.25 39.38 -25.89
C GLU A 238 20.08 39.22 -27.18
N LYS A 239 19.92 38.10 -27.89
CA LYS A 239 20.65 37.81 -29.13
C LYS A 239 20.00 38.39 -30.38
N LEU A 240 18.76 38.89 -30.27
CA LEU A 240 18.08 39.53 -31.39
C LEU A 240 18.69 40.90 -31.67
N SER A 241 18.88 41.21 -32.96
CA SER A 241 19.25 42.54 -33.44
C SER A 241 18.14 43.57 -33.20
N GLU A 242 18.47 44.86 -33.26
CA GLU A 242 17.50 45.94 -33.03
C GLU A 242 16.36 45.94 -34.06
N GLN A 243 16.67 45.57 -35.32
CA GLN A 243 15.68 45.43 -36.38
C GLN A 243 14.72 44.27 -36.10
N GLU A 244 15.24 43.10 -35.72
CA GLU A 244 14.43 41.93 -35.35
C GLU A 244 13.54 42.21 -34.15
N ARG A 245 14.06 42.90 -33.13
CA ARG A 245 13.26 43.31 -31.95
C ARG A 245 12.13 44.24 -32.35
N THR A 246 12.38 45.21 -33.23
CA THR A 246 11.36 46.15 -33.71
C THR A 246 10.26 45.44 -34.49
N VAL A 247 10.63 44.53 -35.40
CA VAL A 247 9.67 43.73 -36.16
C VAL A 247 8.85 42.85 -35.22
N LEU A 248 9.50 42.17 -34.28
CA LEU A 248 8.83 41.29 -33.34
C LEU A 248 7.86 42.05 -32.43
N LYS A 249 8.23 43.24 -31.96
CA LYS A 249 7.31 44.12 -31.20
C LYS A 249 6.08 44.51 -32.01
N ASN A 250 6.25 44.84 -33.29
CA ASN A 250 5.14 45.19 -34.16
C ASN A 250 4.19 44.00 -34.39
N VAL A 251 4.72 42.78 -34.45
CA VAL A 251 3.92 41.54 -34.49
C VAL A 251 3.19 41.34 -33.16
N MET A 252 3.91 41.38 -32.03
CA MET A 252 3.33 41.17 -30.69
C MET A 252 2.24 42.19 -30.36
N LYS A 253 2.40 43.45 -30.76
CA LYS A 253 1.40 44.51 -30.58
C LYS A 253 0.06 44.21 -31.27
N LYS A 254 0.05 43.41 -32.34
CA LYS A 254 -1.17 43.06 -33.08
C LYS A 254 -1.95 41.94 -32.39
N THR A 255 -1.32 41.15 -31.53
CA THR A 255 -1.92 39.98 -30.89
C THR A 255 -3.02 40.38 -29.88
N PRO A 256 -4.14 39.65 -29.82
CA PRO A 256 -5.15 39.82 -28.76
C PRO A 256 -4.53 39.64 -27.37
N ALA A 257 -3.61 38.68 -27.24
CA ALA A 257 -2.88 38.40 -26.00
C ALA A 257 -2.18 39.64 -25.40
N TYR A 258 -1.65 40.54 -26.23
CA TYR A 258 -1.14 41.83 -25.77
C TYR A 258 -2.24 42.87 -25.59
N LYS A 259 -3.13 43.03 -26.58
CA LYS A 259 -4.17 44.08 -26.59
C LYS A 259 -5.11 44.00 -25.40
N ASP A 260 -5.52 42.78 -25.04
CA ASP A 260 -6.47 42.51 -23.96
C ASP A 260 -5.78 42.41 -22.59
N SER A 261 -4.44 42.38 -22.58
CA SER A 261 -3.65 42.38 -21.35
C SER A 261 -3.67 43.77 -20.67
N PRO A 262 -3.67 43.83 -19.32
CA PRO A 262 -3.48 45.09 -18.59
C PRO A 262 -2.20 45.86 -19.00
N LEU A 263 -1.19 45.15 -19.49
CA LEU A 263 0.09 45.71 -19.94
C LEU A 263 -0.05 46.66 -21.14
N SER A 264 -1.11 46.55 -21.96
CA SER A 264 -1.34 47.45 -23.09
C SER A 264 -1.80 48.85 -22.65
N ARG A 265 -2.38 48.95 -21.44
CA ARG A 265 -2.93 50.18 -20.87
C ARG A 265 -1.96 50.84 -19.89
N MET A 266 -0.93 50.12 -19.44
CA MET A 266 0.07 50.62 -18.51
C MET A 266 1.17 51.41 -19.25
N LYS A 267 1.69 52.46 -18.61
CA LYS A 267 2.86 53.21 -19.07
C LYS A 267 3.95 53.10 -18.01
N ARG A 268 5.16 52.72 -18.41
CA ARG A 268 6.34 52.79 -17.52
C ARG A 268 6.74 54.26 -17.38
N ARG A 269 7.02 54.68 -16.16
CA ARG A 269 7.65 55.97 -15.86
C ARG A 269 9.15 55.86 -16.11
#